data_AF-A0A7C3M8U4-F1
#
_entry.id   AF-A0A7C3M8U4-F1
#
_cell.length_a   1.000
_cell.length_b   1.000
_cell.length_c   1.000
_cell.angle_alpha   90.00
_cell.angle_beta   90.00
_cell.angle_gamma   90.00
#
_symmetry.space_group_name_H-M   'P 1'
#
loop_
_entity.id
_entity.type
_entity.pdbx_description
1 polymer ?
#
loop_
_entity_poly.entity_id
_entity_poly.type
_entity_poly.pdbx_seq_one_letter_code
_entity_poly.pdbx_strand_id
1 'polypeptide(L)'
;MVFELPSFLYNFFIPFLLSFTLTYAALQVFKLFDKRINLVIALSLTLIFSASPFFKLFTTYLPYFSAIFIFGLFVIVFMYGSFRKSEVTLKEVGKFEYKRKKEELVKQLEGLNKKFEEALQKAVTAEEKQAVVATYKPLIDDIKKRIKILDELIERI
;
A
#
# COMPACT_ATOMS: atom_id res chain seq x y z
N MET A 1 35.21 -13.05 -5.45
CA MET A 1 35.60 -12.94 -6.86
C MET A 1 34.83 -11.76 -7.42
N VAL A 2 35.47 -10.59 -7.54
CA VAL A 2 34.83 -9.39 -8.09
C VAL A 2 34.71 -9.64 -9.59
N PHE A 3 33.49 -9.73 -10.11
CA PHE A 3 33.23 -9.84 -11.54
C PHE A 3 33.59 -8.48 -12.15
N GLU A 4 34.83 -8.32 -12.60
CA GLU A 4 35.21 -7.18 -13.43
C GLU A 4 34.54 -7.37 -14.79
N LEU A 5 33.41 -6.68 -15.00
CA LEU A 5 32.90 -6.55 -16.36
C LEU A 5 34.03 -5.95 -17.21
N PRO A 6 34.33 -6.53 -18.40
CA PRO A 6 35.25 -5.93 -19.35
C PRO A 6 34.95 -4.44 -19.48
N SER A 7 35.96 -3.59 -19.28
CA SER A 7 35.82 -2.13 -19.32
C SER A 7 35.13 -1.64 -20.60
N PHE A 8 35.27 -2.39 -21.69
CA PHE A 8 34.54 -2.19 -22.95
C PHE A 8 33.01 -2.31 -22.83
N LEU A 9 32.50 -3.30 -22.08
CA LEU A 9 31.06 -3.48 -21.90
C LEU A 9 30.44 -2.29 -21.17
N TYR A 10 31.10 -1.81 -20.11
CA TYR A 10 30.57 -0.70 -19.32
C TYR A 10 30.75 0.65 -20.03
N ASN A 11 31.92 0.91 -20.63
CA ASN A 11 32.25 2.21 -21.19
C ASN A 11 31.74 2.43 -22.62
N PHE A 12 31.42 1.38 -23.36
CA PHE A 12 30.95 1.50 -24.75
C PHE A 12 29.60 0.82 -24.95
N PHE A 13 29.47 -0.45 -24.57
CA PHE A 13 28.28 -1.24 -24.92
C PHE A 13 27.01 -0.78 -24.20
N ILE A 14 27.05 -0.52 -22.89
CA ILE A 14 25.89 -0.04 -22.12
C ILE A 14 25.39 1.34 -22.63
N PRO A 15 26.24 2.37 -22.75
CA PRO A 15 25.84 3.65 -23.31
C PRO A 15 25.29 3.52 -24.74
N PHE A 16 25.93 2.70 -25.58
CA PHE A 16 25.48 2.44 -26.94
C PHE A 16 24.07 1.83 -26.96
N LEU A 17 23.83 0.81 -26.16
CA LEU A 17 22.54 0.11 -26.11
C LEU A 17 21.43 1.01 -25.58
N LEU A 18 21.73 1.87 -24.60
CA LEU A 18 20.80 2.89 -24.10
C LEU A 18 20.44 3.92 -25.17
N SER A 19 21.45 4.50 -25.85
CA SER A 19 21.22 5.46 -26.93
C SER A 19 20.44 4.83 -28.09
N PHE A 20 20.76 3.58 -28.45
CA PHE A 20 20.02 2.82 -29.46
C PHE A 20 18.56 2.63 -29.07
N THR A 21 18.32 2.18 -27.83
CA THR A 21 16.97 1.90 -27.35
C THR A 21 16.13 3.18 -27.30
N LEU A 22 16.70 4.30 -26.83
CA LEU A 22 16.02 5.60 -26.81
C LEU A 22 15.68 6.09 -28.22
N THR A 23 16.64 6.01 -29.15
CA THR A 23 16.45 6.44 -30.54
C THR A 23 15.40 5.58 -31.25
N TYR A 24 15.47 4.26 -31.07
CA TYR A 24 14.50 3.33 -31.63
C TYR A 24 13.09 3.53 -31.04
N ALA A 25 13.00 3.69 -29.72
CA ALA A 25 11.73 3.96 -29.04
C ALA A 25 11.11 5.27 -29.52
N ALA A 26 11.91 6.34 -29.67
CA ALA A 26 11.43 7.61 -30.20
C ALA A 26 10.87 7.45 -31.62
N LEU A 27 11.63 6.84 -32.54
CA LEU A 27 11.18 6.59 -33.92
C LEU A 27 9.90 5.75 -33.97
N GLN A 28 9.77 4.76 -33.07
CA GLN A 28 8.60 3.91 -32.98
C GLN A 28 7.36 4.65 -32.41
N VAL A 29 7.54 5.54 -31.44
CA VAL A 29 6.46 6.37 -30.87
C VAL A 29 5.92 7.35 -31.91
N PHE A 30 6.80 7.98 -32.69
CA PHE A 30 6.39 8.90 -33.76
C PHE A 30 5.82 8.19 -35.00
N LYS A 31 5.88 6.85 -35.05
CA LYS A 31 5.38 6.02 -36.17
C LYS A 31 5.85 6.51 -37.54
N LEU A 32 7.06 7.06 -37.62
CA LEU A 32 7.55 7.71 -38.85
C LEU A 32 7.80 6.69 -39.97
N PHE A 33 8.24 5.47 -39.62
CA PHE A 33 8.49 4.39 -40.59
C PHE A 33 8.10 3.01 -40.02
N ASP A 34 8.20 2.01 -40.88
CA ASP A 34 8.07 0.60 -40.51
C ASP A 34 9.16 0.17 -39.51
N LYS A 35 8.83 -0.83 -38.67
CA LYS A 35 9.72 -1.33 -37.60
C LYS A 35 11.12 -1.69 -38.10
N ARG A 36 11.22 -2.30 -39.29
CA ARG A 36 12.50 -2.69 -39.90
C ARG A 36 13.35 -1.47 -40.27
N ILE A 37 12.72 -0.44 -40.82
CA ILE A 37 13.37 0.80 -41.21
C ILE A 37 13.80 1.59 -39.96
N ASN A 38 12.94 1.68 -38.94
CA ASN A 38 13.26 2.31 -37.67
C ASN A 38 14.47 1.65 -36.99
N LEU A 39 14.56 0.32 -37.05
CA LEU A 39 15.70 -0.42 -36.48
C LEU A 39 17.00 -0.03 -37.19
N VAL A 40 17.01 -0.05 -38.53
CA VAL A 40 18.19 0.32 -39.32
C VAL A 40 18.59 1.78 -39.06
N ILE A 41 17.63 2.71 -39.10
CA ILE A 41 17.88 4.13 -38.84
C ILE A 41 18.40 4.34 -37.41
N ALA A 42 17.77 3.73 -36.40
CA ALA A 42 18.21 3.85 -35.01
C ALA A 42 19.65 3.32 -34.84
N LEU A 43 19.99 2.19 -35.47
CA LEU A 43 21.31 1.61 -35.40
C LEU A 43 22.36 2.50 -36.08
N SER A 44 22.07 3.00 -37.28
CA SER A 44 22.93 3.94 -38.01
C SER A 44 23.14 5.25 -37.25
N LEU A 45 22.07 5.85 -36.73
CA LEU A 45 22.16 7.08 -35.93
C LEU A 45 22.96 6.86 -34.66
N THR A 46 22.76 5.73 -33.97
CA THR A 46 23.50 5.42 -32.75
C THR A 46 24.97 5.16 -33.02
N LEU A 47 25.32 4.52 -34.14
CA LEU A 47 26.71 4.36 -34.58
C LEU A 47 27.38 5.71 -34.86
N ILE A 48 26.71 6.61 -35.59
CA ILE A 48 27.21 7.96 -35.84
C ILE A 48 27.38 8.72 -34.52
N PHE A 49 26.38 8.62 -33.63
CA PHE A 49 26.43 9.24 -32.32
C PHE A 49 27.59 8.69 -31.48
N SER A 50 27.87 7.39 -31.54
CA SER A 50 28.95 6.74 -30.77
C SER A 50 30.36 7.24 -31.13
N ALA A 51 30.55 7.73 -32.35
CA ALA A 51 31.79 8.35 -32.79
C ALA A 51 31.92 9.83 -32.35
N SER A 52 30.84 10.42 -31.83
CA SER A 52 30.79 11.83 -31.46
C SER A 52 31.45 12.10 -30.09
N PRO A 53 32.06 13.28 -29.87
CA PRO A 53 32.53 13.70 -28.55
C PRO A 53 31.44 13.70 -27.48
N PHE A 54 30.18 13.90 -27.89
CA PHE A 54 29.01 13.83 -27.00
C PHE A 54 28.82 12.44 -26.39
N PHE A 55 29.16 11.38 -27.11
CA PHE A 55 29.06 10.02 -26.58
C PHE A 55 30.01 9.81 -25.41
N LYS A 56 31.25 10.34 -25.49
CA LYS A 56 32.21 10.28 -24.38
C LYS A 56 31.67 11.00 -23.14
N LEU A 57 31.11 12.20 -23.30
CA LEU A 57 30.47 12.91 -22.19
C LEU A 57 29.33 12.08 -21.58
N PHE A 58 28.46 11.53 -22.44
CA PHE A 58 27.37 10.66 -22.00
C PHE A 58 27.89 9.45 -21.20
N THR A 59 28.95 8.79 -21.67
CA THR A 59 29.56 7.64 -20.98
C THR A 59 30.21 8.03 -19.64
N THR A 60 30.79 9.22 -19.53
CA THR A 60 31.41 9.73 -18.29
C THR A 60 30.36 10.06 -17.24
N TYR A 61 29.21 10.61 -17.64
CA TYR A 61 28.15 10.98 -16.71
C TYR A 61 27.14 9.86 -16.44
N LEU A 62 27.08 8.83 -17.28
CA LEU A 62 26.19 7.67 -17.13
C LEU A 62 26.20 7.04 -15.72
N PRO A 63 27.38 6.84 -15.07
CA PRO A 63 27.42 6.27 -13.73
C PRO A 63 26.73 7.17 -12.70
N TYR A 64 26.88 8.48 -12.82
CA TYR A 64 26.24 9.45 -11.93
C TYR A 64 24.73 9.46 -12.12
N PHE A 65 24.26 9.47 -13.37
CA PHE A 65 22.82 9.39 -13.67
C PHE A 65 22.20 8.07 -13.23
N SER A 66 22.89 6.94 -13.44
CA SER A 66 22.38 5.63 -13.02
C SER A 66 22.32 5.49 -11.50
N ALA A 67 23.31 6.02 -10.77
CA ALA A 67 23.27 6.08 -9.31
C ALA A 67 22.10 6.92 -8.79
N ILE A 68 21.88 8.12 -9.36
CA ILE A 68 20.75 9.00 -9.00
C ILE A 68 19.41 8.32 -9.34
N PHE A 69 19.31 7.67 -10.50
CA PHE A 69 18.09 7.00 -10.93
C PHE A 69 17.76 5.79 -10.04
N ILE A 70 18.75 4.95 -9.72
CA ILE A 70 18.58 3.81 -8.81
C ILE A 70 18.20 4.31 -7.41
N PHE A 71 18.85 5.36 -6.92
CA PHE A 71 18.50 5.95 -5.63
C PHE A 71 17.07 6.54 -5.65
N GLY A 72 16.68 7.22 -6.73
CA GLY A 72 15.32 7.73 -6.91
C GLY A 72 14.27 6.62 -6.90
N LEU A 73 14.51 5.53 -7.65
CA LEU A 73 13.65 4.35 -7.63
C LEU A 73 13.59 3.72 -6.24
N PHE A 74 14.72 3.61 -5.56
CA PHE A 74 14.77 3.11 -4.18
C PHE A 74 13.92 3.96 -3.25
N VAL A 75 14.03 5.29 -3.31
CA VAL A 75 13.21 6.20 -2.50
C VAL A 75 11.72 6.03 -2.82
N ILE A 76 11.33 5.90 -4.09
CA ILE A 76 9.93 5.69 -4.48
C ILE A 76 9.39 4.36 -3.94
N VAL A 77 10.13 3.27 -4.13
CA VAL A 77 9.76 1.93 -3.61
C VAL A 77 9.70 1.94 -2.10
N PHE A 78 10.66 2.60 -1.44
CA PHE A 78 10.71 2.72 0.01
C PHE A 78 9.53 3.55 0.55
N MET A 79 9.20 4.68 -0.07
CA MET A 79 8.02 5.47 0.28
C MET A 79 6.76 4.61 0.14
N TYR A 80 6.58 3.93 -0.99
CA TYR A 80 5.43 3.06 -1.22
C TYR A 80 5.33 1.93 -0.17
N GLY A 81 6.46 1.30 0.16
CA GLY A 81 6.53 0.29 1.22
C GLY A 81 6.20 0.85 2.61
N SER A 82 6.70 2.04 2.93
CA SER A 82 6.46 2.72 4.21
C SER A 82 5.00 3.12 4.39
N PHE A 83 4.38 3.71 3.36
CA PHE A 83 2.96 4.06 3.38
C PHE A 83 2.07 2.83 3.58
N ARG A 84 2.35 1.73 2.85
CA ARG A 84 1.60 0.49 2.99
C ARG A 84 1.70 -0.11 4.40
N LYS A 85 2.88 -0.05 5.03
CA LYS A 85 3.08 -0.52 6.41
C LYS A 85 2.33 0.34 7.42
N SER A 86 2.35 1.67 7.24
CA SER A 86 1.62 2.60 8.10
C SER A 86 0.11 2.34 8.09
N GLU A 87 -0.49 2.11 6.93
CA GLU A 87 -1.91 1.80 6.82
C GLU A 87 -2.29 0.49 7.53
N VAL A 88 -1.47 -0.56 7.39
CA VAL A 88 -1.71 -1.86 8.05
C VAL A 88 -1.65 -1.69 9.58
N THR A 89 -0.64 -1.00 10.09
CA THR A 89 -0.51 -0.76 11.53
C THR A 89 -1.67 0.07 12.08
N LEU A 90 -2.14 1.09 11.37
CA LEU A 90 -3.30 1.90 11.79
C LEU A 90 -4.59 1.08 11.83
N LYS A 91 -4.82 0.21 10.83
CA LYS A 91 -5.96 -0.70 10.82
C LYS A 91 -5.92 -1.70 11.96
N GLU A 92 -4.75 -2.27 12.25
CA GLU A 92 -4.57 -3.20 13.38
C GLU A 92 -4.83 -2.53 14.74
N VAL A 93 -4.31 -1.31 14.95
CA VAL A 93 -4.54 -0.55 16.18
C VAL A 93 -6.03 -0.19 16.33
N GLY A 94 -6.69 0.27 15.27
CA GLY A 94 -8.13 0.55 15.30
C GLY A 94 -8.96 -0.69 15.60
N LYS A 95 -8.66 -1.82 14.96
CA LYS A 95 -9.33 -3.10 15.18
C LYS A 95 -9.16 -3.60 16.61
N PHE A 96 -7.98 -3.41 17.19
CA PHE A 96 -7.72 -3.75 18.59
C PHE A 96 -8.55 -2.90 19.56
N GLU A 97 -8.63 -1.58 19.32
CA GLU A 97 -9.41 -0.67 20.17
C GLU A 97 -10.92 -0.98 20.11
N TYR A 98 -11.46 -1.26 18.92
CA TYR A 98 -12.86 -1.67 18.77
C TYR A 98 -13.16 -3.00 19.45
N LYS A 99 -12.28 -4.00 19.33
CA LYS A 99 -12.42 -5.28 20.05
C LYS A 99 -12.45 -5.08 21.57
N ARG A 100 -11.54 -4.25 22.10
CA ARG A 100 -11.50 -3.96 23.54
C ARG A 100 -12.78 -3.30 24.03
N LYS A 101 -13.29 -2.28 23.31
CA LYS A 101 -14.57 -1.63 23.65
C LYS A 101 -15.75 -2.60 23.57
N LYS A 102 -15.73 -3.54 22.61
CA LYS A 102 -16.74 -4.59 22.50
C LYS A 102 -16.73 -5.48 23.75
N GLU A 103 -15.57 -5.95 24.18
CA GLU A 103 -15.45 -6.79 25.38
C GLU A 103 -15.94 -6.07 26.65
N GLU A 104 -15.65 -4.78 26.79
CA GLU A 104 -16.16 -3.96 27.89
C GLU A 104 -17.70 -3.89 27.88
N LEU A 105 -18.31 -3.67 26.70
CA LEU A 105 -19.77 -3.66 26.56
C LEU A 105 -20.40 -5.04 26.81
N VAL A 106 -19.75 -6.12 26.42
CA VAL A 106 -20.22 -7.49 26.69
C VAL A 106 -20.23 -7.75 28.21
N LYS A 107 -19.16 -7.37 28.92
CA LYS A 107 -19.13 -7.49 30.39
C LYS A 107 -20.20 -6.64 31.06
N GLN A 108 -20.45 -5.42 30.55
CA GLN A 108 -21.55 -4.58 31.04
C GLN A 108 -22.91 -5.25 30.80
N LEU A 109 -23.13 -5.84 29.63
CA LEU A 109 -24.35 -6.56 29.29
C LEU A 109 -24.58 -7.75 30.24
N GLU A 110 -23.56 -8.55 30.51
CA GLU A 110 -23.62 -9.68 31.45
C GLU A 110 -23.98 -9.21 32.87
N GLY A 111 -23.32 -8.16 33.36
CA GLY A 111 -23.63 -7.57 34.66
C GLY A 111 -25.04 -7.00 34.73
N LEU A 112 -25.53 -6.40 33.64
CA LEU A 112 -26.88 -5.85 33.58
C LEU A 112 -27.95 -6.96 33.51
N ASN A 113 -27.70 -8.02 32.75
CA ASN A 113 -28.57 -9.19 32.68
C ASN A 113 -28.68 -9.87 34.04
N LYS A 114 -27.57 -10.01 34.78
CA LYS A 114 -27.60 -10.57 36.13
C LYS A 114 -28.45 -9.73 37.09
N LYS A 115 -28.30 -8.40 37.06
CA LYS A 115 -29.14 -7.48 37.85
C LYS A 115 -30.61 -7.54 37.43
N PHE A 116 -30.87 -7.68 36.14
CA PHE A 116 -32.22 -7.82 35.60
C PHE A 116 -32.88 -9.11 36.08
N GLU A 117 -32.18 -10.24 36.03
CA GLU A 117 -32.67 -11.53 36.54
C GLU A 117 -32.92 -11.49 38.05
N GLU A 118 -31.98 -10.93 38.83
CA GLU A 118 -32.13 -10.75 40.28
C GLU A 118 -33.34 -9.87 40.63
N ALA A 119 -33.57 -8.77 39.87
CA ALA A 119 -34.72 -7.89 40.05
C ALA A 119 -36.04 -8.58 39.65
N LEU A 120 -36.03 -9.38 38.59
CA LEU A 120 -37.18 -10.18 38.14
C LEU A 120 -37.58 -11.26 39.16
N GLN A 121 -36.60 -11.90 39.79
CA GLN A 121 -36.83 -12.92 40.83
C GLN A 121 -37.39 -12.32 42.13
N LYS A 122 -36.98 -11.08 42.46
CA LYS A 122 -37.49 -10.35 43.63
C LYS A 122 -38.88 -9.75 43.43
N ALA A 123 -39.29 -9.52 42.19
CA ALA A 123 -40.61 -9.00 41.88
C ALA A 123 -41.69 -10.08 42.10
N VAL A 124 -42.63 -9.80 43.01
CA VAL A 124 -43.67 -10.76 43.41
C VAL A 124 -44.92 -10.59 42.56
N THR A 125 -45.25 -9.34 42.20
CA THR A 125 -46.45 -9.00 41.43
C THR A 125 -46.16 -8.82 39.93
N ALA A 126 -47.20 -8.96 39.10
CA ALA A 126 -47.09 -8.78 37.65
C ALA A 126 -46.72 -7.34 37.26
N GLU A 127 -47.19 -6.35 38.03
CA GLU A 127 -46.90 -4.93 37.83
C GLU A 127 -45.44 -4.59 38.13
N GLU A 128 -44.87 -5.14 39.22
CA GLU A 128 -43.44 -4.99 39.54
C GLU A 128 -42.56 -5.64 38.46
N LYS A 129 -42.95 -6.81 37.94
CA LYS A 129 -42.23 -7.46 36.84
C LYS A 129 -42.24 -6.62 35.57
N GLN A 130 -43.37 -5.97 35.24
CA GLN A 130 -43.44 -5.05 34.11
C GLN A 130 -42.58 -3.80 34.32
N ALA A 131 -42.54 -3.23 35.52
CA ALA A 131 -41.69 -2.09 35.84
C ALA A 131 -40.19 -2.42 35.72
N VAL A 132 -39.78 -3.61 36.17
CA VAL A 132 -38.40 -4.12 36.00
C VAL A 132 -38.08 -4.28 34.51
N VAL A 133 -38.97 -4.90 33.73
CA VAL A 133 -38.77 -5.02 32.27
C VAL A 133 -38.67 -3.66 31.60
N ALA A 134 -39.54 -2.71 31.94
CA ALA A 134 -39.51 -1.36 31.36
C ALA A 134 -38.23 -0.59 31.69
N THR A 135 -37.62 -0.85 32.86
CA THR A 135 -36.39 -0.19 33.30
C THR A 135 -35.14 -0.77 32.62
N TYR A 136 -35.02 -2.10 32.58
CA TYR A 136 -33.78 -2.76 32.14
C TYR A 136 -33.75 -3.07 30.64
N LYS A 137 -34.89 -3.38 30.01
CA LYS A 137 -34.95 -3.72 28.58
C LYS A 137 -34.37 -2.65 27.65
N PRO A 138 -34.70 -1.34 27.78
CA PRO A 138 -34.11 -0.33 26.90
C PRO A 138 -32.59 -0.20 27.06
N LEU A 139 -32.06 -0.42 28.27
CA LEU A 139 -30.61 -0.39 28.54
C LEU A 139 -29.89 -1.59 27.91
N ILE A 140 -30.47 -2.79 28.01
CA ILE A 140 -29.96 -4.01 27.38
C ILE A 140 -29.96 -3.84 25.85
N ASP A 141 -31.05 -3.33 25.29
CA ASP A 141 -31.20 -3.14 23.84
C ASP A 141 -30.22 -2.08 23.30
N ASP A 142 -29.96 -1.00 24.06
CA ASP A 142 -28.96 0.01 23.69
C ASP A 142 -27.54 -0.59 23.67
N ILE A 143 -27.16 -1.37 24.69
CA ILE A 143 -25.85 -2.03 24.74
C ILE A 143 -25.71 -3.03 23.59
N LYS A 144 -26.74 -3.84 23.31
CA LYS A 144 -26.74 -4.77 22.16
C LYS A 144 -26.58 -4.03 20.83
N LYS A 145 -27.25 -2.89 20.66
CA LYS A 145 -27.13 -2.06 19.46
C LYS A 145 -25.70 -1.53 19.30
N ARG A 146 -25.08 -1.05 20.37
CA ARG A 146 -23.69 -0.58 20.36
C ARG A 146 -22.69 -1.70 20.04
N ILE A 147 -22.89 -2.90 20.59
CA ILE A 147 -22.08 -4.08 20.26
C ILE A 147 -22.19 -4.40 18.77
N LYS A 148 -23.41 -4.40 18.21
CA LYS A 148 -23.63 -4.64 16.78
C LYS A 148 -22.92 -3.62 15.89
N ILE A 149 -22.95 -2.34 16.25
CA ILE A 149 -22.23 -1.29 15.52
C ILE A 149 -20.71 -1.54 15.56
N LEU A 150 -20.17 -1.94 16.71
CA LEU A 150 -18.74 -2.27 16.82
C LEU A 150 -18.37 -3.49 15.98
N ASP A 151 -19.23 -4.51 15.89
CA ASP A 151 -19.01 -5.66 15.01
C ASP A 151 -18.96 -5.26 13.54
N GLU A 152 -19.90 -4.42 13.09
CA GLU A 152 -19.91 -3.89 11.73
C GLU A 152 -18.67 -3.02 11.43
N LEU A 153 -18.14 -2.29 12.41
CA LEU A 153 -16.92 -1.50 12.27
C LEU A 153 -15.65 -2.37 12.21
N ILE A 154 -15.60 -3.46 12.99
CA ILE A 154 -14.48 -4.42 13.00
C ILE A 154 -14.42 -5.20 11.69
N GLU A 155 -15.56 -5.54 11.09
CA GLU A 155 -15.63 -6.24 9.81
C GLU A 155 -15.23 -5.36 8.61
N ARG A 156 -15.44 -4.04 8.70
CA ARG A 156 -15.09 -3.08 7.65
C ARG A 156 -13.60 -2.71 7.60
N ILE A 157 -12.81 -3.09 8.62
CA ILE A 157 -11.37 -2.76 8.77
C ILE A 157 -10.50 -3.98 8.51
#